data_AF-A0A380P3G9-F1
#
_entry.id   AF-A0A380P3G9-F1
#
_cell.length_a   1.000
_cell.length_b   1.000
_cell.length_c   1.000
_cell.angle_alpha   90.00
_cell.angle_beta   90.00
_cell.angle_gamma   90.00
#
_symmetry.space_group_name_H-M   'P 1'
#
loop_
_entity.id
_entity.type
_entity.pdbx_description
1 polymer ?
#
loop_
_entity_poly.entity_id
_entity_poly.type
_entity_poly.pdbx_seq_one_letter_code
_entity_poly.pdbx_strand_id
1 'polypeptide(L)'
;MQDAGSDVTEPIYIGLASFSDEPDHFLIYDWRAPISSIYYDDGVGEVTYTTPAGDQQATVHLKRQFQIEDGKIETIFDTDEAIGDQMLLNALSGESTTKMQSIVTTIQREQNKIIRNTSADLLFVQGAAGSGKTSAVLQRVAYLLYRYRGQLTSGQVVMFSPNQLFNDYIDQVLPELGEQNMVQMTYYQYASRRLPRFELETLQERFEAQPGTVQKELIDLKGTLDYFNVMQTYAKGLNQKGIQVRPIKFRGEEVISADRIKEIYYSFNENYNLGNRLFATKERLLKMLQSHVRSEMNAEWVDEQIENLSKEEYDSMMGDQEKNLSQIKKSTITSRKLL
;
A
#
# COMPACT_ATOMS: atom_id res chain seq x y z
N MET A 1 32.03 -17.51 14.38
CA MET A 1 32.36 -16.90 13.08
C MET A 1 33.71 -16.23 13.22
N GLN A 2 34.50 -16.17 12.17
CA GLN A 2 35.81 -15.53 12.17
C GLN A 2 35.85 -14.56 10.99
N ASP A 3 36.07 -13.28 11.23
CA ASP A 3 36.21 -12.28 10.17
C ASP A 3 37.56 -12.41 9.46
N ALA A 4 37.60 -12.02 8.19
CA ALA A 4 38.84 -12.04 7.41
C ALA A 4 39.93 -11.15 8.07
N GLY A 5 41.02 -11.78 8.50
CA GLY A 5 42.15 -11.11 9.16
C GLY A 5 42.09 -11.06 10.69
N SER A 6 41.05 -11.64 11.31
CA SER A 6 41.00 -11.88 12.76
C SER A 6 41.43 -13.32 13.07
N ASP A 7 42.25 -13.51 14.10
CA ASP A 7 42.59 -14.85 14.64
C ASP A 7 41.56 -15.33 15.69
N VAL A 8 40.54 -14.53 15.97
CA VAL A 8 39.56 -14.80 17.04
C VAL A 8 38.23 -15.25 16.43
N THR A 9 37.74 -16.39 16.91
CA THR A 9 36.40 -16.88 16.61
C THR A 9 35.41 -16.32 17.62
N GLU A 10 34.40 -15.59 17.13
CA GLU A 10 33.38 -14.96 17.96
C GLU A 10 31.99 -15.59 17.74
N PRO A 11 31.18 -15.76 18.80
CA PRO A 11 29.79 -16.19 18.65
C PRO A 11 28.93 -15.01 18.19
N ILE A 12 28.08 -15.25 17.18
CA ILE A 12 27.06 -14.30 16.74
C ILE A 12 25.70 -14.90 17.01
N TYR A 13 24.89 -14.20 17.80
CA TYR A 13 23.50 -14.57 18.05
C TYR A 13 22.58 -13.74 17.17
N ILE A 14 21.62 -14.39 16.52
CA ILE A 14 20.64 -13.76 15.64
C ILE A 14 19.27 -13.91 16.28
N GLY A 15 18.52 -12.80 16.34
CA GLY A 15 17.20 -12.74 16.94
C GLY A 15 16.22 -11.87 16.15
N LEU A 16 15.02 -11.69 16.73
CA LEU A 16 13.96 -10.87 16.14
C LEU A 16 14.33 -9.39 16.08
N ALA A 17 15.06 -8.91 17.07
CA ALA A 17 15.53 -7.53 17.17
C ALA A 17 16.96 -7.50 17.68
N SER A 18 17.65 -6.38 17.44
CA SER A 18 18.97 -6.16 18.00
C SER A 18 18.90 -5.90 19.51
N PHE A 19 19.89 -6.42 20.24
CA PHE A 19 20.10 -6.12 21.65
C PHE A 19 21.58 -5.89 21.89
N SER A 20 21.89 -4.75 22.50
CA SER A 20 23.25 -4.36 22.87
C SER A 20 23.29 -3.96 24.33
N ASP A 21 24.38 -4.32 25.02
CA ASP A 21 24.68 -3.87 26.38
C ASP A 21 25.45 -2.54 26.36
N GLU A 22 26.27 -2.33 25.33
CA GLU A 22 27.04 -1.10 25.08
C GLU A 22 26.82 -0.59 23.64
N PRO A 23 27.10 0.70 23.34
CA PRO A 23 26.77 1.31 22.05
C PRO A 23 27.30 0.58 20.80
N ASP A 24 28.43 -0.12 20.93
CA ASP A 24 29.09 -0.84 19.83
C ASP A 24 29.25 -2.34 20.09
N HIS A 25 28.57 -2.88 21.12
CA HIS A 25 28.63 -4.29 21.48
C HIS A 25 27.24 -4.92 21.37
N PHE A 26 26.97 -5.53 20.21
CA PHE A 26 25.73 -6.25 19.96
C PHE A 26 25.82 -7.68 20.47
N LEU A 27 25.04 -7.99 21.49
CA LEU A 27 24.88 -9.34 22.00
C LEU A 27 23.94 -10.16 21.11
N ILE A 28 22.92 -9.51 20.53
CA ILE A 28 21.98 -10.12 19.58
C ILE A 28 21.88 -9.21 18.35
N TYR A 29 22.08 -9.79 17.18
CA TYR A 29 21.88 -9.14 15.89
C TYR A 29 20.46 -9.37 15.38
N ASP A 30 19.86 -8.33 14.82
CA ASP A 30 18.57 -8.42 14.16
C ASP A 30 18.69 -9.30 12.91
N TRP A 31 17.76 -10.23 12.69
CA TRP A 31 17.75 -11.13 11.52
C TRP A 31 17.81 -10.38 10.17
N ARG A 32 17.40 -9.12 10.12
CA ARG A 32 17.42 -8.27 8.91
C ARG A 32 18.79 -7.65 8.66
N ALA A 33 19.70 -7.69 9.63
CA ALA A 33 21.04 -7.16 9.48
C ALA A 33 21.78 -7.86 8.32
N PRO A 34 22.73 -7.17 7.65
CA PRO A 34 23.56 -7.76 6.61
C PRO A 34 24.31 -9.01 7.09
N ILE A 35 24.94 -8.95 8.27
CA ILE A 35 25.68 -10.06 8.88
C ILE A 35 24.84 -11.33 9.04
N SER A 36 23.53 -11.18 9.29
CA SER A 36 22.62 -12.29 9.50
C SER A 36 22.32 -13.06 8.21
N SER A 37 22.63 -12.54 7.02
CA SER A 37 22.43 -13.26 5.76
C SER A 37 23.28 -14.54 5.70
N ILE A 38 24.45 -14.51 6.32
CA ILE A 38 25.38 -15.65 6.43
C ILE A 38 24.69 -16.89 6.99
N TYR A 39 23.78 -16.71 7.94
CA TYR A 39 23.04 -17.82 8.54
C TYR A 39 22.13 -18.51 7.51
N TYR A 40 21.49 -17.74 6.61
CA TYR A 40 20.46 -18.23 5.69
C TYR A 40 20.96 -18.60 4.28
N ASP A 41 22.05 -18.00 3.81
CA ASP A 41 22.53 -18.16 2.42
C ASP A 41 23.42 -19.39 2.22
N ASP A 42 24.51 -19.49 2.98
CA ASP A 42 25.58 -20.47 2.72
C ASP A 42 25.61 -21.61 3.73
N GLY A 43 26.54 -22.56 3.58
CA GLY A 43 26.81 -23.62 4.57
C GLY A 43 27.79 -23.17 5.65
N VAL A 44 28.36 -24.13 6.37
CA VAL A 44 29.59 -23.93 7.17
C VAL A 44 30.78 -23.80 6.21
N GLY A 45 31.72 -22.89 6.48
CA GLY A 45 32.88 -22.62 5.62
C GLY A 45 33.12 -21.13 5.34
N GLU A 46 33.88 -20.83 4.29
CA GLU A 46 34.13 -19.46 3.83
C GLU A 46 32.86 -18.89 3.16
N VAL A 47 32.45 -17.70 3.60
CA VAL A 47 31.25 -17.02 3.15
C VAL A 47 31.56 -15.57 2.82
N THR A 48 30.80 -15.02 1.89
CA THR A 48 30.84 -13.58 1.56
C THR A 48 29.45 -13.01 1.74
N TYR A 49 29.34 -11.89 2.46
CA TYR A 49 28.07 -11.21 2.69
C TYR A 49 28.16 -9.73 2.34
N THR A 50 27.10 -9.19 1.74
CA THR A 50 27.07 -7.81 1.27
C THR A 50 26.56 -6.86 2.35
N THR A 51 27.36 -5.84 2.68
CA THR A 51 26.97 -4.74 3.55
C THR A 51 26.78 -3.45 2.75
N PRO A 52 26.14 -2.40 3.32
CA PRO A 52 26.12 -1.08 2.69
C PRO A 52 27.51 -0.49 2.40
N ALA A 53 28.55 -0.93 3.11
CA ALA A 53 29.94 -0.50 2.92
C ALA A 53 30.72 -1.36 1.90
N GLY A 54 30.11 -2.42 1.37
CA GLY A 54 30.74 -3.38 0.45
C GLY A 54 30.66 -4.82 0.97
N ASP A 55 31.18 -5.74 0.16
CA ASP A 55 31.22 -7.16 0.50
C ASP A 55 32.26 -7.43 1.60
N GLN A 56 31.91 -8.31 2.53
CA GLN A 56 32.74 -8.74 3.65
C GLN A 56 32.91 -10.25 3.60
N GLN A 57 34.08 -10.74 3.99
CA GLN A 57 34.41 -12.17 4.02
C GLN A 57 34.54 -12.66 5.45
N ALA A 58 34.10 -13.89 5.67
CA ALA A 58 34.22 -14.55 6.95
C ALA A 58 34.20 -16.06 6.85
N THR A 59 34.62 -16.72 7.92
CA THR A 59 34.56 -18.18 8.06
C THR A 59 33.53 -18.54 9.13
N VAL A 60 32.53 -19.33 8.74
CA VAL A 60 31.54 -19.91 9.64
C VAL A 60 32.02 -21.28 10.06
N HIS A 61 32.25 -21.49 11.36
CA HIS A 61 32.66 -22.79 11.90
C HIS A 61 31.49 -23.65 12.39
N LEU A 62 30.39 -23.01 12.80
CA LEU A 62 29.23 -23.70 13.38
C LEU A 62 27.97 -22.86 13.14
N LYS A 63 26.88 -23.52 12.75
CA LYS A 63 25.54 -22.95 12.80
C LYS A 63 24.70 -23.77 13.77
N ARG A 64 24.05 -23.07 14.69
CA ARG A 64 23.24 -23.67 15.75
C ARG A 64 21.92 -22.94 15.86
N GLN A 65 20.85 -23.70 15.98
CA GLN A 65 19.51 -23.21 16.20
C GLN A 65 19.02 -23.58 17.61
N PHE A 66 18.28 -22.67 18.21
CA PHE A 66 17.72 -22.81 19.56
C PHE A 66 16.19 -22.70 19.50
N GLN A 67 15.48 -23.60 20.19
CA GLN A 67 14.10 -23.36 20.59
C GLN A 67 14.13 -22.82 22.01
N ILE A 68 13.57 -21.63 22.22
CA ILE A 68 13.55 -20.96 23.52
C ILE A 68 12.10 -20.69 23.91
N GLU A 69 11.68 -21.21 25.05
CA GLU A 69 10.35 -20.98 25.64
C GLU A 69 10.52 -20.58 27.11
N ASP A 70 9.83 -19.51 27.53
CA ASP A 70 9.88 -18.98 28.90
C ASP A 70 11.30 -18.82 29.49
N GLY A 71 12.24 -18.39 28.65
CA GLY A 71 13.64 -18.17 29.03
C GLY A 71 14.49 -19.43 29.16
N LYS A 72 13.99 -20.59 28.72
CA LYS A 72 14.69 -21.87 28.73
C LYS A 72 14.92 -22.36 27.31
N ILE A 73 16.09 -22.96 27.08
CA ILE A 73 16.39 -23.64 25.83
C ILE A 73 15.77 -25.04 25.90
N GLU A 74 14.72 -25.25 25.13
CA GLU A 74 14.01 -26.53 25.05
C GLU A 74 14.74 -27.51 24.13
N THR A 75 15.25 -27.02 23.00
CA THR A 75 16.02 -27.83 22.05
C THR A 75 17.16 -27.05 21.40
N ILE A 76 18.19 -27.80 20.99
CA ILE A 76 19.39 -27.31 20.30
C ILE A 76 19.65 -28.20 19.10
N PHE A 77 19.90 -27.60 17.94
CA PHE A 77 20.25 -28.32 16.72
C PHE A 77 21.45 -27.66 16.03
N ASP A 78 22.47 -28.46 15.72
CA ASP A 78 23.57 -28.04 14.86
C ASP A 78 23.21 -28.37 13.41
N THR A 79 23.50 -27.45 12.47
CA THR A 79 23.16 -27.62 11.06
C THR A 79 24.34 -27.29 10.17
N ASP A 80 24.69 -28.21 9.28
CA ASP A 80 25.80 -28.04 8.32
C ASP A 80 25.32 -27.44 6.98
N GLU A 81 24.01 -27.50 6.71
CA GLU A 81 23.34 -26.92 5.54
C GLU A 81 22.31 -25.85 5.94
N ALA A 82 21.88 -25.01 4.99
CA ALA A 82 20.82 -24.03 5.27
C ALA A 82 19.49 -24.76 5.52
N ILE A 83 19.04 -24.73 6.77
CA ILE A 83 17.70 -25.07 7.30
C ILE A 83 16.91 -26.03 6.39
N GLY A 84 17.10 -27.33 6.65
CA GLY A 84 16.32 -28.39 6.03
C GLY A 84 15.82 -29.35 7.10
N ASP A 85 14.51 -29.49 7.18
CA ASP A 85 13.80 -30.65 7.72
C ASP A 85 13.59 -30.78 9.23
N GLN A 86 14.58 -30.85 10.13
CA GLN A 86 14.28 -31.32 11.51
C GLN A 86 13.32 -30.42 12.32
N MET A 87 13.51 -29.10 12.34
CA MET A 87 12.62 -28.19 13.07
C MET A 87 11.27 -27.99 12.38
N LEU A 88 11.26 -28.03 11.04
CA LEU A 88 10.03 -27.99 10.24
C LEU A 88 9.20 -29.26 10.49
N LEU A 89 9.85 -30.42 10.59
CA LEU A 89 9.23 -31.70 10.96
C LEU A 89 8.71 -31.68 12.41
N ASN A 90 9.42 -31.04 13.34
CA ASN A 90 8.95 -30.86 14.73
C ASN A 90 7.76 -29.88 14.81
N ALA A 91 7.80 -28.78 14.07
CA ALA A 91 6.68 -27.84 13.94
C ALA A 91 5.45 -28.48 13.28
N LEU A 92 5.67 -29.41 12.33
CA LEU A 92 4.62 -30.19 11.68
C LEU A 92 4.06 -31.32 12.56
N SER A 93 4.82 -31.81 13.55
CA SER A 93 4.39 -32.88 14.46
C SER A 93 3.84 -32.39 15.80
N GLY A 94 3.98 -31.10 16.12
CA GLY A 94 3.35 -30.46 17.27
C GLY A 94 1.88 -30.10 17.03
N GLU A 95 1.10 -29.95 18.11
CA GLU A 95 -0.24 -29.37 18.03
C GLU A 95 -0.17 -27.95 17.47
N SER A 96 -1.00 -27.66 16.46
CA SER A 96 -1.11 -26.36 15.82
C SER A 96 -1.66 -25.32 16.79
N THR A 97 -0.79 -24.78 17.63
CA THR A 97 -1.12 -23.62 18.47
C THR A 97 -1.40 -22.43 17.56
N THR A 98 -2.45 -21.67 17.90
CA THR A 98 -2.96 -20.54 17.12
C THR A 98 -2.02 -19.34 17.09
N LYS A 99 -0.94 -19.38 17.90
CA LYS A 99 0.18 -18.43 17.84
C LYS A 99 1.31 -19.07 17.05
N MET A 100 1.62 -18.47 15.91
CA MET A 100 2.67 -18.94 15.03
C MET A 100 4.00 -18.97 15.77
N GLN A 101 4.74 -20.07 15.65
CA GLN A 101 6.18 -20.04 15.90
C GLN A 101 6.79 -18.97 15.00
N SER A 102 7.79 -18.24 15.51
CA SER A 102 8.44 -17.13 14.80
C SER A 102 8.81 -17.52 13.37
N ILE A 103 8.10 -16.98 12.37
CA ILE A 103 8.32 -17.33 10.95
C ILE A 103 9.77 -17.06 10.48
N VAL A 104 10.51 -16.23 11.22
CA VAL A 104 11.91 -15.89 10.98
C VAL A 104 12.84 -17.08 11.19
N THR A 105 12.53 -17.98 12.13
CA THR A 105 13.38 -19.15 12.43
C THR A 105 13.27 -20.25 11.38
N THR A 106 12.26 -20.16 10.51
CA THR A 106 12.01 -21.12 9.42
C THR A 106 12.37 -20.57 8.04
N ILE A 107 13.05 -19.42 7.95
CA ILE A 107 13.45 -18.84 6.66
C ILE A 107 14.41 -19.81 5.96
N GLN A 108 13.97 -20.31 4.82
CA GLN A 108 14.79 -21.17 3.97
C GLN A 108 15.67 -20.34 3.04
N ARG A 109 16.77 -20.94 2.55
CA ARG A 109 17.70 -20.31 1.59
C ARG A 109 16.99 -19.65 0.40
N GLU A 110 16.05 -20.35 -0.24
CA GLU A 110 15.30 -19.82 -1.38
C GLU A 110 14.36 -18.66 -0.99
N GLN A 111 13.79 -18.69 0.22
CA GLN A 111 13.01 -17.56 0.74
C GLN A 111 13.92 -16.37 1.05
N ASN A 112 15.11 -16.59 1.60
CA ASN A 112 16.06 -15.51 1.89
C ASN A 112 16.49 -14.77 0.62
N LYS A 113 16.71 -15.49 -0.50
CA LYS A 113 16.95 -14.87 -1.81
C LYS A 113 15.80 -13.94 -2.23
N ILE A 114 14.54 -14.36 -2.03
CA ILE A 114 13.36 -13.53 -2.31
C ILE A 114 13.28 -12.33 -1.37
N ILE A 115 13.54 -12.53 -0.08
CA ILE A 115 13.46 -11.48 0.95
C ILE A 115 14.51 -10.39 0.70
N ARG A 116 15.76 -10.78 0.45
CA ARG A 116 16.90 -9.87 0.35
C ARG A 116 17.18 -9.33 -1.05
N ASN A 117 16.42 -9.74 -2.08
CA ASN A 117 16.61 -9.21 -3.43
C ASN A 117 16.28 -7.70 -3.48
N THR A 118 17.29 -6.86 -3.62
CA THR A 118 17.12 -5.40 -3.81
C THR A 118 17.60 -4.91 -5.17
N SER A 119 18.04 -5.81 -6.04
CA SER A 119 18.53 -5.49 -7.38
C SER A 119 17.41 -5.46 -8.42
N ALA A 120 16.33 -6.21 -8.21
CA ALA A 120 15.19 -6.24 -9.10
C ALA A 120 14.14 -5.20 -8.70
N ASP A 121 13.77 -4.33 -9.65
CA ASP A 121 12.64 -3.39 -9.49
C ASP A 121 11.29 -4.12 -9.44
N LEU A 122 11.17 -5.23 -10.19
CA LEU A 122 9.99 -6.07 -10.29
C LEU A 122 10.37 -7.52 -9.99
N LEU A 123 9.70 -8.13 -9.00
CA LEU A 123 9.94 -9.50 -8.56
C LEU A 123 8.64 -10.31 -8.62
N PHE A 124 8.65 -11.36 -9.43
CA PHE A 124 7.55 -12.33 -9.50
C PHE A 124 7.90 -13.58 -8.69
N VAL A 125 7.03 -13.96 -7.76
CA VAL A 125 7.22 -15.13 -6.90
C VAL A 125 6.18 -16.19 -7.25
N GLN A 126 6.64 -17.31 -7.81
CA GLN A 126 5.82 -18.46 -8.16
C GLN A 126 6.19 -19.66 -7.28
N GLY A 127 5.20 -20.40 -6.80
CA GLY A 127 5.43 -21.61 -6.00
C GLY A 127 4.14 -22.38 -5.73
N ALA A 128 4.26 -23.66 -5.42
CA ALA A 128 3.12 -24.52 -5.09
C ALA A 128 2.33 -24.03 -3.86
N ALA A 129 1.08 -24.48 -3.70
CA ALA A 129 0.31 -24.20 -2.49
C ALA A 129 1.09 -24.66 -1.25
N GLY A 130 1.05 -23.89 -0.16
CA GLY A 130 1.79 -24.20 1.07
C GLY A 130 3.28 -23.86 1.06
N SER A 131 3.86 -23.38 -0.04
CA SER A 131 5.31 -23.08 -0.14
C SER A 131 5.79 -21.83 0.65
N GLY A 132 4.98 -21.29 1.56
CA GLY A 132 5.37 -20.13 2.39
C GLY A 132 5.47 -18.78 1.66
N LYS A 133 4.84 -18.60 0.48
CA LYS A 133 4.90 -17.34 -0.30
C LYS A 133 4.44 -16.12 0.50
N THR A 134 3.36 -16.26 1.24
CA THR A 134 2.82 -15.18 2.09
C THR A 134 3.85 -14.74 3.13
N SER A 135 4.43 -15.71 3.85
CA SER A 135 5.45 -15.45 4.87
C SER A 135 6.68 -14.78 4.24
N ALA A 136 7.14 -15.26 3.09
CA ALA A 136 8.26 -14.68 2.37
C ALA A 136 7.99 -13.22 1.94
N VAL A 137 6.77 -12.89 1.50
CA VAL A 137 6.38 -11.51 1.16
C VAL A 137 6.37 -10.61 2.40
N LEU A 138 5.85 -11.08 3.54
CA LEU A 138 5.84 -10.29 4.77
C LEU A 138 7.24 -10.04 5.32
N GLN A 139 8.06 -11.08 5.35
CA GLN A 139 9.46 -10.98 5.71
C GLN A 139 10.21 -10.04 4.76
N ARG A 140 9.92 -10.09 3.46
CA ARG A 140 10.46 -9.14 2.48
C ARG A 140 10.08 -7.70 2.82
N VAL A 141 8.82 -7.42 3.15
CA VAL A 141 8.42 -6.06 3.52
C VAL A 141 9.14 -5.62 4.80
N ALA A 142 9.19 -6.45 5.83
CA ALA A 142 9.91 -6.13 7.07
C ALA A 142 11.41 -5.88 6.83
N TYR A 143 12.04 -6.66 5.94
CA TYR A 143 13.42 -6.45 5.52
C TYR A 143 13.62 -5.13 4.77
N LEU A 144 12.73 -4.79 3.83
CA LEU A 144 12.81 -3.54 3.08
C LEU A 144 12.62 -2.32 3.98
N LEU A 145 11.68 -2.38 4.94
CA LEU A 145 11.48 -1.32 5.93
C LEU A 145 12.71 -1.13 6.82
N TYR A 146 13.36 -2.22 7.23
CA TYR A 146 14.61 -2.17 7.99
C TYR A 146 15.76 -1.59 7.16
N ARG A 147 15.99 -2.10 5.95
CA ARG A 147 17.10 -1.69 5.09
C ARG A 147 17.00 -0.24 4.64
N TYR A 148 15.80 0.23 4.33
CA TYR A 148 15.54 1.60 3.87
C TYR A 148 14.96 2.48 4.98
N ARG A 149 15.27 2.17 6.25
CA ARG A 149 14.79 2.97 7.39
C ARG A 149 15.23 4.42 7.25
N GLY A 150 14.28 5.33 7.43
CA GLY A 150 14.46 6.78 7.22
C GLY A 150 14.20 7.25 5.78
N GLN A 151 14.10 6.35 4.81
CA GLN A 151 13.70 6.65 3.42
C GLN A 151 12.33 6.04 3.06
N LEU A 152 12.02 4.87 3.64
CA LEU A 152 10.77 4.15 3.49
C LEU A 152 10.05 4.03 4.83
N THR A 153 8.74 4.24 4.82
CA THR A 153 7.85 4.08 5.97
C THR A 153 6.76 3.06 5.65
N SER A 154 6.21 2.40 6.68
CA SER A 154 5.13 1.41 6.51
C SER A 154 3.92 1.98 5.76
N GLY A 155 3.60 3.26 5.98
CA GLY A 155 2.50 3.96 5.29
C GLY A 155 2.71 4.15 3.78
N GLN A 156 3.93 3.99 3.27
CA GLN A 156 4.24 4.05 1.84
C GLN A 156 4.18 2.68 1.16
N VAL A 157 4.03 1.60 1.93
CA VAL A 157 3.88 0.24 1.41
C VAL A 157 2.40 -0.11 1.33
N VAL A 158 1.96 -0.61 0.18
CA VAL A 158 0.57 -1.05 -0.05
C VAL A 158 0.55 -2.55 -0.36
N MET A 159 -0.26 -3.30 0.39
CA MET A 159 -0.54 -4.70 0.14
C MET A 159 -1.99 -4.90 -0.30
N PHE A 160 -2.17 -5.50 -1.48
CA PHE A 160 -3.48 -5.98 -1.92
C PHE A 160 -3.68 -7.43 -1.51
N SER A 161 -4.64 -7.65 -0.61
CA SER A 161 -5.02 -8.98 -0.14
C SER A 161 -6.22 -9.55 -0.92
N PRO A 162 -6.38 -10.88 -0.93
CA PRO A 162 -7.52 -11.52 -1.60
C PRO A 162 -8.85 -11.31 -0.85
N ASN A 163 -8.84 -11.19 0.48
CA ASN A 163 -10.04 -11.06 1.30
C ASN A 163 -9.73 -10.41 2.67
N GLN A 164 -10.78 -10.08 3.42
CA GLN A 164 -10.64 -9.39 4.71
C GLN A 164 -9.99 -10.27 5.79
N LEU A 165 -10.30 -11.57 5.85
CA LEU A 165 -9.67 -12.47 6.83
C LEU A 165 -8.14 -12.49 6.67
N PHE A 166 -7.66 -12.38 5.44
CA PHE A 166 -6.24 -12.25 5.16
C PHE A 166 -5.68 -10.91 5.65
N ASN A 167 -6.40 -9.79 5.49
CA ASN A 167 -5.97 -8.52 6.10
C ASN A 167 -5.80 -8.66 7.62
N ASP A 168 -6.81 -9.21 8.29
CA ASP A 168 -6.81 -9.35 9.76
C ASP A 168 -5.64 -10.23 10.24
N TYR A 169 -5.28 -11.24 9.46
CA TYR A 169 -4.10 -12.06 9.69
C TYR A 169 -2.80 -11.26 9.57
N ILE A 170 -2.62 -10.50 8.48
CA ILE A 170 -1.39 -9.71 8.26
C ILE A 170 -1.21 -8.61 9.32
N ASP A 171 -2.33 -8.04 9.81
CA ASP A 171 -2.32 -7.03 10.87
C ASP A 171 -1.67 -7.52 12.18
N GLN A 172 -1.60 -8.83 12.39
CA GLN A 172 -0.98 -9.44 13.57
C GLN A 172 0.49 -9.80 13.34
N VAL A 173 0.88 -10.10 12.09
CA VAL A 173 2.21 -10.67 11.78
C VAL A 173 3.32 -9.61 11.69
N LEU A 174 3.09 -8.46 11.07
CA LEU A 174 4.13 -7.42 10.99
C LEU A 174 4.55 -6.86 12.36
N PRO A 175 3.62 -6.63 13.31
CA PRO A 175 4.00 -6.24 14.67
C PRO A 175 4.88 -7.27 15.36
N GLU A 176 4.62 -8.56 15.14
CA GLU A 176 5.48 -9.66 15.65
C GLU A 176 6.90 -9.64 15.04
N LEU A 177 7.05 -9.08 13.83
CA LEU A 177 8.34 -8.84 13.18
C LEU A 177 9.01 -7.52 13.61
N GLY A 178 8.40 -6.78 14.54
CA GLY A 178 8.92 -5.50 15.04
C GLY A 178 8.68 -4.31 14.11
N GLU A 179 7.73 -4.42 13.17
CA GLU A 179 7.39 -3.37 12.21
C GLU A 179 5.97 -2.83 12.40
N GLN A 180 5.74 -1.58 12.00
CA GLN A 180 4.40 -1.00 11.97
C GLN A 180 3.58 -1.57 10.82
N ASN A 181 2.25 -1.64 11.00
CA ASN A 181 1.35 -2.09 9.95
C ASN A 181 1.44 -1.20 8.71
N MET A 182 1.44 -1.85 7.55
CA MET A 182 1.41 -1.18 6.26
C MET A 182 -0.02 -0.88 5.82
N VAL A 183 -0.20 -0.13 4.73
CA VAL A 183 -1.52 0.07 4.16
C VAL A 183 -1.96 -1.23 3.48
N GLN A 184 -2.97 -1.87 4.04
CA GLN A 184 -3.54 -3.10 3.49
C GLN A 184 -5.01 -2.94 3.16
N MET A 185 -5.42 -3.49 2.01
CA MET A 185 -6.82 -3.50 1.60
C MET A 185 -7.04 -4.54 0.50
N THR A 186 -8.29 -4.99 0.35
CA THR A 186 -8.66 -5.75 -0.84
C THR A 186 -8.78 -4.83 -2.05
N TYR A 187 -8.65 -5.38 -3.26
CA TYR A 187 -8.88 -4.59 -4.48
C TYR A 187 -10.30 -4.00 -4.54
N TYR A 188 -11.29 -4.74 -4.00
CA TYR A 188 -12.66 -4.27 -3.88
C TYR A 188 -12.76 -3.02 -2.98
N GLN A 189 -12.14 -3.06 -1.79
CA GLN A 189 -12.10 -1.92 -0.87
C GLN A 189 -11.43 -0.70 -1.50
N TYR A 190 -10.32 -0.92 -2.22
CA TYR A 190 -9.65 0.13 -2.97
C TYR A 190 -10.55 0.76 -4.02
N ALA A 191 -11.19 -0.06 -4.86
CA ALA A 191 -12.07 0.41 -5.91
C ALA A 191 -13.30 1.14 -5.33
N SER A 192 -13.91 0.61 -4.26
CA SER A 192 -15.08 1.20 -3.60
C SER A 192 -14.78 2.58 -3.02
N ARG A 193 -13.64 2.72 -2.32
CA ARG A 193 -13.16 4.02 -1.83
C ARG A 193 -12.88 5.02 -2.96
N ARG A 194 -12.39 4.53 -4.11
CA ARG A 194 -12.06 5.38 -5.26
C ARG A 194 -13.28 5.80 -6.07
N LEU A 195 -14.34 4.98 -6.06
CA LEU A 195 -15.55 5.12 -6.86
C LEU A 195 -16.82 5.09 -5.99
N PRO A 196 -16.98 6.00 -5.01
CA PRO A 196 -18.07 5.93 -4.03
C PRO A 196 -19.48 6.14 -4.62
N ARG A 197 -19.57 6.58 -5.88
CA ARG A 197 -20.85 6.79 -6.59
C ARG A 197 -21.30 5.59 -7.41
N PHE A 198 -20.50 4.53 -7.44
CA PHE A 198 -20.80 3.31 -8.19
C PHE A 198 -21.04 2.18 -7.21
N GLU A 199 -22.09 1.41 -7.47
CA GLU A 199 -22.26 0.11 -6.83
C GLU A 199 -21.30 -0.86 -7.51
N LEU A 200 -20.35 -1.36 -6.74
CA LEU A 200 -19.37 -2.31 -7.23
C LEU A 200 -19.81 -3.71 -6.88
N GLU A 201 -19.82 -4.57 -7.90
CA GLU A 201 -20.03 -6.00 -7.73
C GLU A 201 -18.82 -6.66 -7.05
N THR A 202 -19.09 -7.61 -6.17
CA THR A 202 -18.07 -8.48 -5.58
C THR A 202 -17.72 -9.64 -6.52
N LEU A 203 -16.57 -10.29 -6.28
CA LEU A 203 -16.22 -11.52 -7.01
C LEU A 203 -17.24 -12.64 -6.78
N GLN A 204 -17.83 -12.70 -5.59
CA GLN A 204 -18.84 -13.69 -5.23
C GLN A 204 -20.13 -13.47 -6.04
N GLU A 205 -20.64 -12.23 -6.08
CA GLU A 205 -21.82 -11.87 -6.88
C GLU A 205 -21.63 -12.22 -8.36
N ARG A 206 -20.44 -11.95 -8.91
CA ARG A 206 -20.11 -12.32 -10.30
C ARG A 206 -20.10 -13.82 -10.55
N PHE A 207 -19.65 -14.60 -9.58
CA PHE A 207 -19.64 -16.06 -9.68
C PHE A 207 -21.06 -16.63 -9.58
N GLU A 208 -21.88 -16.09 -8.67
CA GLU A 208 -23.27 -16.51 -8.45
C GLU A 208 -24.21 -16.09 -9.60
N ALA A 209 -23.92 -14.98 -10.27
CA ALA A 209 -24.77 -14.44 -11.34
C ALA A 209 -24.95 -15.37 -12.56
N GLN A 210 -24.16 -16.44 -12.70
CA GLN A 210 -24.18 -17.40 -13.83
C GLN A 210 -24.49 -16.71 -15.18
N PRO A 211 -23.63 -15.75 -15.61
CA PRO A 211 -23.93 -14.94 -16.78
C PRO A 211 -24.13 -15.81 -18.01
N GLY A 212 -25.13 -15.47 -18.84
CA GLY A 212 -25.31 -16.13 -20.14
C GLY A 212 -24.06 -16.01 -21.03
N THR A 213 -23.94 -16.86 -22.05
CA THR A 213 -22.73 -16.99 -22.89
C THR A 213 -22.17 -15.65 -23.38
N VAL A 214 -23.03 -14.75 -23.86
CA VAL A 214 -22.64 -13.42 -24.36
C VAL A 214 -22.05 -12.52 -23.27
N GLN A 215 -22.62 -12.53 -22.06
CA GLN A 215 -22.10 -11.71 -20.96
C GLN A 215 -20.72 -12.20 -20.51
N LYS A 216 -20.50 -13.52 -20.51
CA LYS A 216 -19.19 -14.11 -20.21
C LYS A 216 -18.13 -13.68 -21.23
N GLU A 217 -18.43 -13.78 -22.52
CA GLU A 217 -17.53 -13.33 -23.60
C GLU A 217 -17.17 -11.83 -23.46
N LEU A 218 -18.13 -10.99 -23.07
CA LEU A 218 -17.87 -9.56 -22.80
C LEU A 218 -16.98 -9.33 -21.57
N ILE A 219 -17.14 -10.12 -20.50
CA ILE A 219 -16.29 -10.04 -19.32
C ILE A 219 -14.86 -10.45 -19.66
N ASP A 220 -14.70 -11.56 -20.38
CA ASP A 220 -13.40 -12.08 -20.79
C ASP A 220 -12.69 -11.06 -21.72
N LEU A 221 -13.41 -10.49 -22.69
CA LEU A 221 -12.90 -9.43 -23.56
C LEU A 221 -12.39 -8.22 -22.75
N LYS A 222 -13.16 -7.75 -21.78
CA LYS A 222 -12.78 -6.60 -20.92
C LYS A 222 -11.51 -6.87 -20.10
N GLY A 223 -11.18 -8.15 -19.85
CA GLY A 223 -9.96 -8.57 -19.15
C GLY A 223 -8.71 -8.64 -20.03
N THR A 224 -8.84 -8.49 -21.35
CA THR A 224 -7.72 -8.61 -22.29
C THR A 224 -6.86 -7.34 -22.38
N LEU A 225 -5.60 -7.52 -22.78
CA LEU A 225 -4.70 -6.42 -23.11
C LEU A 225 -5.21 -5.61 -24.32
N ASP A 226 -5.90 -6.25 -25.26
CA ASP A 226 -6.46 -5.57 -26.44
C ASP A 226 -7.54 -4.58 -26.06
N TYR A 227 -8.44 -4.94 -25.14
CA TYR A 227 -9.43 -4.01 -24.61
C TYR A 227 -8.76 -2.82 -23.89
N PHE A 228 -7.69 -3.08 -23.12
CA PHE A 228 -6.90 -2.02 -22.50
C PHE A 228 -6.33 -1.05 -23.55
N ASN A 229 -5.76 -1.57 -24.65
CA ASN A 229 -5.21 -0.76 -25.74
C ASN A 229 -6.29 0.06 -26.47
N VAL A 230 -7.47 -0.53 -26.70
CA VAL A 230 -8.63 0.17 -27.26
C VAL A 230 -9.07 1.31 -26.33
N MET A 231 -9.17 1.05 -25.03
CA MET A 231 -9.53 2.07 -24.04
C MET A 231 -8.50 3.21 -23.96
N GLN A 232 -7.20 2.91 -24.06
CA GLN A 232 -6.17 3.95 -24.16
C GLN A 232 -6.32 4.80 -25.42
N THR A 233 -6.62 4.17 -26.55
CA THR A 233 -6.83 4.87 -27.83
C THR A 233 -8.07 5.76 -27.75
N TYR A 234 -9.17 5.25 -27.18
CA TYR A 234 -10.37 6.02 -26.91
C TYR A 234 -10.08 7.22 -25.99
N ALA A 235 -9.36 7.01 -24.88
CA ALA A 235 -8.98 8.07 -23.95
C ALA A 235 -8.12 9.16 -24.61
N LYS A 236 -7.20 8.79 -25.51
CA LYS A 236 -6.44 9.76 -26.34
C LYS A 236 -7.36 10.51 -27.30
N GLY A 237 -8.33 9.83 -27.92
CA GLY A 237 -9.33 10.44 -28.79
C GLY A 237 -10.20 11.50 -28.09
N LEU A 238 -10.47 11.35 -26.78
CA LEU A 238 -11.21 12.32 -25.99
C LEU A 238 -10.52 13.69 -25.88
N ASN A 239 -9.21 13.78 -26.13
CA ASN A 239 -8.50 15.07 -26.22
C ASN A 239 -8.87 15.83 -27.49
N GLN A 240 -9.37 15.17 -28.53
CA GLN A 240 -9.74 15.82 -29.79
C GLN A 240 -11.24 16.04 -29.89
N LYS A 241 -12.05 15.04 -29.52
CA LYS A 241 -13.51 15.11 -29.68
C LYS A 241 -14.25 14.11 -28.79
N GLY A 242 -15.56 14.32 -28.64
CA GLY A 242 -16.47 13.33 -28.07
C GLY A 242 -16.58 13.30 -26.55
N ILE A 243 -16.03 14.28 -25.83
CA ILE A 243 -16.23 14.37 -24.39
C ILE A 243 -17.72 14.65 -24.07
N GLN A 244 -18.25 13.89 -23.12
CA GLN A 244 -19.59 14.09 -22.59
C GLN A 244 -19.48 14.83 -21.26
N VAL A 245 -20.15 15.97 -21.17
CA VAL A 245 -20.16 16.83 -19.98
C VAL A 245 -21.59 17.21 -19.64
N ARG A 246 -21.84 17.43 -18.36
CA ARG A 246 -23.13 17.90 -17.86
C ARG A 246 -23.06 19.42 -17.68
N PRO A 247 -24.12 20.17 -18.01
CA PRO A 247 -24.17 21.59 -17.68
C PRO A 247 -24.14 21.76 -16.16
N ILE A 248 -23.62 22.89 -15.68
CA ILE A 248 -23.61 23.22 -14.25
C ILE A 248 -24.83 24.10 -13.97
N LYS A 249 -25.70 23.64 -13.09
CA LYS A 249 -26.92 24.35 -12.72
C LYS A 249 -26.87 24.86 -11.29
N PHE A 250 -27.49 26.02 -11.07
CA PHE A 250 -27.70 26.59 -9.75
C PHE A 250 -29.16 27.00 -9.64
N ARG A 251 -29.85 26.51 -8.59
CA ARG A 251 -31.30 26.73 -8.39
C ARG A 251 -32.18 26.36 -9.60
N GLY A 252 -31.75 25.39 -10.41
CA GLY A 252 -32.47 24.95 -11.61
C GLY A 252 -32.11 25.72 -12.88
N GLU A 253 -31.44 26.86 -12.76
CA GLU A 253 -30.96 27.65 -13.90
C GLU A 253 -29.56 27.23 -14.31
N GLU A 254 -29.28 27.30 -15.61
CA GLU A 254 -27.99 26.92 -16.17
C GLU A 254 -26.97 28.07 -16.01
N VAL A 255 -25.97 27.87 -15.15
CA VAL A 255 -24.90 28.84 -14.92
C VAL A 255 -23.80 28.69 -15.97
N ILE A 256 -23.46 27.45 -16.31
CA ILE A 256 -22.47 27.13 -17.33
C ILE A 256 -23.01 26.00 -18.20
N SER A 257 -23.19 26.30 -19.49
CA SER A 257 -23.67 25.33 -20.47
C SER A 257 -22.67 24.21 -20.75
N ALA A 258 -23.19 23.05 -21.14
CA ALA A 258 -22.37 21.91 -21.55
C ALA A 258 -21.45 22.29 -22.73
N ASP A 259 -21.94 23.08 -23.67
CA ASP A 259 -21.16 23.52 -24.83
C ASP A 259 -20.04 24.48 -24.42
N ARG A 260 -20.31 25.39 -23.47
CA ARG A 260 -19.27 26.27 -22.93
C ARG A 260 -18.17 25.49 -22.19
N ILE A 261 -18.53 24.43 -21.47
CA ILE A 261 -17.56 23.53 -20.83
C ILE A 261 -16.71 22.82 -21.89
N LYS A 262 -17.32 22.33 -22.98
CA LYS A 262 -16.59 21.71 -24.10
C LYS A 262 -15.66 22.69 -24.80
N GLU A 263 -16.10 23.92 -25.05
CA GLU A 263 -15.27 24.98 -25.62
C GLU A 263 -14.04 25.23 -24.78
N ILE A 264 -14.21 25.36 -23.46
CA ILE A 264 -13.08 25.54 -22.53
C ILE A 264 -12.15 24.34 -22.61
N TYR A 265 -12.69 23.13 -22.52
CA TYR A 265 -11.91 21.89 -22.56
C TYR A 265 -11.08 21.75 -23.85
N TYR A 266 -11.66 22.08 -25.01
CA TYR A 266 -10.97 22.01 -26.31
C TYR A 266 -10.15 23.26 -26.65
N SER A 267 -10.25 24.35 -25.87
CA SER A 267 -9.40 25.55 -26.05
C SER A 267 -7.96 25.35 -25.60
N PHE A 268 -7.68 24.32 -24.80
CA PHE A 268 -6.33 24.02 -24.33
C PHE A 268 -5.50 23.32 -25.42
N ASN A 269 -4.18 23.55 -25.41
CA ASN A 269 -3.24 22.97 -26.38
C ASN A 269 -3.33 21.43 -26.40
N GLU A 270 -3.08 20.84 -27.57
CA GLU A 270 -3.04 19.40 -27.83
C GLU A 270 -1.96 18.67 -27.00
N ASN A 271 -0.91 19.36 -26.57
CA ASN A 271 0.14 18.78 -25.73
C ASN A 271 -0.32 18.39 -24.31
N TYR A 272 -1.53 18.78 -23.91
CA TYR A 272 -2.10 18.37 -22.63
C TYR A 272 -2.64 16.95 -22.71
N ASN A 273 -2.18 16.07 -21.82
CA ASN A 273 -2.83 14.78 -21.60
C ASN A 273 -4.23 14.97 -20.99
N LEU A 274 -5.06 13.91 -21.04
CA LEU A 274 -6.45 13.93 -20.59
C LEU A 274 -6.58 14.44 -19.14
N GLY A 275 -5.72 13.96 -18.24
CA GLY A 275 -5.74 14.34 -16.82
C GLY A 275 -5.45 15.83 -16.61
N ASN A 276 -4.38 16.34 -17.22
CA ASN A 276 -3.98 17.74 -17.13
C ASN A 276 -5.04 18.66 -17.72
N ARG A 277 -5.69 18.24 -18.80
CA ARG A 277 -6.76 19.02 -19.43
C ARG A 277 -8.03 19.06 -18.58
N LEU A 278 -8.44 17.93 -18.00
CA LEU A 278 -9.55 17.89 -17.04
C LEU A 278 -9.27 18.78 -15.84
N PHE A 279 -8.04 18.75 -15.31
CA PHE A 279 -7.63 19.61 -14.20
C PHE A 279 -7.68 21.10 -14.58
N ALA A 280 -7.11 21.50 -15.72
CA ALA A 280 -7.14 22.88 -16.19
C ALA A 280 -8.57 23.39 -16.45
N THR A 281 -9.43 22.52 -16.99
CA THR A 281 -10.86 22.80 -17.19
C THR A 281 -11.55 23.04 -15.85
N LYS A 282 -11.31 22.15 -14.86
CA LYS A 282 -11.83 22.32 -13.49
C LYS A 282 -11.41 23.66 -12.91
N GLU A 283 -10.13 24.03 -12.98
CA GLU A 283 -9.63 25.31 -12.45
C GLU A 283 -10.31 26.52 -13.12
N ARG A 284 -10.54 26.46 -14.43
CA ARG A 284 -11.23 27.53 -15.16
C ARG A 284 -12.72 27.62 -14.79
N LEU A 285 -13.39 26.48 -14.63
CA LEU A 285 -14.78 26.43 -14.16
C LEU A 285 -14.91 26.94 -12.72
N LEU A 286 -13.97 26.60 -11.83
CA LEU A 286 -13.95 27.11 -10.47
C LEU A 286 -13.82 28.64 -10.44
N LYS A 287 -12.97 29.24 -11.28
CA LYS A 287 -12.88 30.70 -11.41
C LYS A 287 -14.19 31.34 -11.89
N MET A 288 -14.84 30.73 -12.89
CA MET A 288 -16.14 31.20 -13.39
C MET A 288 -17.22 31.11 -12.30
N LEU A 289 -17.28 30.00 -11.57
CA LEU A 289 -18.21 29.82 -10.46
C LEU A 289 -17.94 30.81 -9.33
N GLN A 290 -16.68 31.05 -8.96
CA GLN A 290 -16.34 32.07 -7.96
C GLN A 290 -16.78 33.48 -8.38
N SER A 291 -16.68 33.81 -9.67
CA SER A 291 -17.19 35.08 -10.20
C SER A 291 -18.72 35.15 -10.10
N HIS A 292 -19.41 34.06 -10.41
CA HIS A 292 -20.87 33.97 -10.30
C HIS A 292 -21.35 34.05 -8.84
N VAL A 293 -20.66 33.38 -7.91
CA VAL A 293 -20.94 33.49 -6.47
C VAL A 293 -20.78 34.95 -6.01
N ARG A 294 -19.77 35.68 -6.50
CA ARG A 294 -19.60 37.11 -6.16
C ARG A 294 -20.74 37.99 -6.68
N SER A 295 -21.31 37.70 -7.85
CA SER A 295 -22.49 38.43 -8.32
C SER A 295 -23.74 38.10 -7.50
N GLU A 296 -23.92 36.83 -7.14
CA GLU A 296 -25.07 36.38 -6.33
C GLU A 296 -25.04 36.90 -4.89
N MET A 297 -23.87 37.25 -4.34
CA MET A 297 -23.74 37.78 -2.97
C MET A 297 -24.59 39.04 -2.68
N ASN A 298 -24.96 39.79 -3.71
CA ASN A 298 -25.76 41.01 -3.58
C ASN A 298 -27.23 40.80 -3.97
N ALA A 299 -27.64 39.56 -4.23
CA ALA A 299 -29.02 39.27 -4.59
C ALA A 299 -29.93 39.27 -3.35
N GLU A 300 -31.15 39.79 -3.49
CA GLU A 300 -32.13 39.92 -2.39
C GLU A 300 -32.40 38.59 -1.68
N TRP A 301 -32.46 37.50 -2.44
CA TRP A 301 -32.68 36.17 -1.87
C TRP A 301 -31.59 35.73 -0.89
N VAL A 302 -30.34 36.23 -1.02
CA VAL A 302 -29.24 35.89 -0.11
C VAL A 302 -29.43 36.62 1.22
N ASP A 303 -29.86 37.87 1.17
CA ASP A 303 -30.12 38.68 2.36
C ASP A 303 -31.33 38.15 3.14
N GLU A 304 -32.44 37.85 2.45
CA GLU A 304 -33.61 37.20 3.05
C GLU A 304 -33.26 35.86 3.72
N GLN A 305 -32.34 35.10 3.15
CA GLN A 305 -31.93 33.81 3.73
C GLN A 305 -31.04 33.99 4.95
N ILE A 306 -30.18 35.01 4.97
CA ILE A 306 -29.36 35.31 6.15
C ILE A 306 -30.24 35.76 7.31
N GLU A 307 -31.28 36.57 7.04
CA GLU A 307 -32.24 37.00 8.05
C GLU A 307 -33.07 35.84 8.62
N ASN A 308 -33.31 34.79 7.83
CA ASN A 308 -34.08 33.62 8.21
C ASN A 308 -33.24 32.46 8.78
N LEU A 309 -31.91 32.60 8.92
CA LEU A 309 -31.06 31.56 9.50
C LEU A 309 -31.41 31.33 10.96
N SER A 310 -31.61 30.07 11.35
CA SER A 310 -31.70 29.72 12.77
C SER A 310 -30.33 29.86 13.45
N LYS A 311 -30.34 30.01 14.77
CA LYS A 311 -29.12 30.19 15.56
C LYS A 311 -28.16 28.99 15.43
N GLU A 312 -28.70 27.78 15.35
CA GLU A 312 -27.93 26.54 15.14
C GLU A 312 -27.30 26.47 13.74
N GLU A 313 -28.02 26.89 12.69
CA GLU A 313 -27.47 26.95 11.34
C GLU A 313 -26.38 28.03 11.21
N TYR A 314 -26.58 29.17 11.86
CA TYR A 314 -25.60 30.25 11.93
C TYR A 314 -24.30 29.77 12.61
N ASP A 315 -24.40 29.11 13.76
CA ASP A 315 -23.26 28.58 14.50
C ASP A 315 -22.52 27.48 13.69
N SER A 316 -23.25 26.62 12.98
CA SER A 316 -22.65 25.62 12.07
C SER A 316 -21.88 26.23 10.91
N MET A 317 -22.31 27.41 10.41
CA MET A 317 -21.65 28.12 9.34
C MET A 317 -20.46 28.95 9.84
N MET A 318 -20.48 29.42 11.08
CA MET A 318 -19.38 30.14 11.73
C MET A 318 -18.19 29.21 12.05
N GLY A 319 -18.45 28.02 12.62
CA GLY A 319 -17.37 27.20 13.19
C GLY A 319 -16.59 27.96 14.28
N ASP A 320 -15.39 27.51 14.64
CA ASP A 320 -14.56 28.14 15.71
C ASP A 320 -13.93 29.50 15.33
N GLN A 321 -14.25 30.09 14.17
CA GLN A 321 -13.66 31.35 13.71
C GLN A 321 -14.71 32.43 13.43
N GLU A 322 -14.44 33.68 13.84
CA GLU A 322 -15.23 34.86 13.46
C GLU A 322 -15.18 35.06 11.95
N LYS A 323 -16.24 34.69 11.25
CA LYS A 323 -16.39 34.92 9.80
C LYS A 323 -17.09 36.25 9.54
N ASN A 324 -16.53 37.06 8.66
CA ASN A 324 -17.17 38.31 8.22
C ASN A 324 -18.44 38.04 7.39
N LEU A 325 -19.36 39.01 7.29
CA LEU A 325 -20.63 38.91 6.54
C LEU A 325 -20.45 38.38 5.10
N SER A 326 -19.35 38.73 4.43
CA SER A 326 -19.00 38.19 3.10
C SER A 326 -18.77 36.69 3.08
N GLN A 327 -18.20 36.12 4.14
CA GLN A 327 -17.94 34.68 4.26
C GLN A 327 -19.23 33.93 4.59
N ILE A 328 -20.15 34.53 5.35
CA ILE A 328 -21.50 34.00 5.64
C ILE A 328 -22.35 33.96 4.37
N LYS A 329 -22.34 35.03 3.56
CA LYS A 329 -22.99 35.04 2.24
C LYS A 329 -22.46 33.92 1.34
N LYS A 330 -21.13 33.71 1.31
CA LYS A 330 -20.52 32.63 0.51
C LYS A 330 -20.87 31.23 1.01
N SER A 331 -20.87 30.99 2.32
CA SER A 331 -21.26 29.69 2.87
C SER A 331 -22.72 29.37 2.56
N THR A 332 -23.60 30.38 2.64
CA THR A 332 -25.04 30.25 2.32
C THR A 332 -25.28 29.90 0.85
N ILE A 333 -24.50 30.48 -0.07
CA ILE A 333 -24.58 30.16 -1.50
C ILE A 333 -24.01 28.75 -1.79
N THR A 334 -22.92 28.36 -1.13
CA THR A 334 -22.21 27.11 -1.41
C THR A 334 -22.88 25.89 -0.76
N SER A 335 -23.56 26.07 0.38
CA SER A 335 -24.29 25.02 1.09
C SER A 335 -25.54 24.55 0.33
N ARG A 336 -26.08 25.39 -0.57
CA ARG A 336 -27.19 25.01 -1.44
C ARG A 336 -26.67 24.36 -2.71
N LYS A 337 -27.13 23.14 -2.95
CA LYS A 337 -26.64 22.21 -3.98
C LYS A 337 -26.49 22.90 -5.36
N LEU A 338 -25.24 23.14 -5.74
CA LEU A 338 -24.82 23.03 -7.14
C LEU A 338 -25.06 21.57 -7.57
N LEU A 339 -25.91 21.36 -8.57
CA LEU A 339 -26.19 20.05 -9.16
C LEU A 339 -25.80 20.02 -10.62
#